data_AF-A0A838RIU3-F1
#
_entry.id   AF-A0A838RIU3-F1
#
_cell.length_a   1.000
_cell.length_b   1.000
_cell.length_c   1.000
_cell.angle_alpha   90.00
_cell.angle_beta   90.00
_cell.angle_gamma   90.00
#
_symmetry.space_group_name_H-M   'P 1'
#
loop_
_entity.id
_entity.type
_entity.pdbx_description
1 polymer ?
#
loop_
_entity_poly.entity_id
_entity_poly.type
_entity_poly.pdbx_seq_one_letter_code
_entity_poly.pdbx_strand_id
1 'polypeptide(L)'
;MSATAALREHAEHQFAEELYELGKADKRQRPTNWKLSPWATATYILGGELENGFTVTPKYIGQRRLIEIAIATLATDRALLLLGVPGTAKSWVSEHLAAAISNDSTMLVQGTA
;
A
#
# COMPACT_ATOMS: atom_id res chain seq x y z
N MET A 1 -16.13 16.92 23.78
CA MET A 1 -16.19 15.66 23.02
C MET A 1 -14.75 15.26 22.72
N SER A 2 -14.21 14.32 23.49
CA SER A 2 -12.80 13.92 23.39
C SER A 2 -12.64 13.01 22.17
N ALA A 3 -12.00 13.52 21.11
CA ALA A 3 -11.59 12.69 19.99
C ALA A 3 -10.57 11.68 20.53
N THR A 4 -10.88 10.39 20.45
CA THR A 4 -9.93 9.32 20.72
C THR A 4 -8.81 9.47 19.69
N ALA A 5 -7.71 10.13 20.06
CA ALA A 5 -6.55 10.25 19.20
C ALA A 5 -6.09 8.82 18.86
N ALA A 6 -6.30 8.41 17.62
CA ALA A 6 -5.87 7.10 17.17
C ALA A 6 -4.37 6.98 17.43
N LEU A 7 -3.94 5.92 18.13
CA LEU A 7 -2.52 5.69 18.45
C LEU A 7 -1.65 5.57 17.19
N ARG A 8 -2.28 5.29 16.03
CA ARG A 8 -1.70 5.38 14.70
C ARG A 8 -2.75 5.84 13.71
N GLU A 9 -2.44 6.83 12.89
CA GLU A 9 -3.30 7.23 11.78
C GLU A 9 -3.32 6.14 10.69
N HIS A 10 -4.39 6.14 9.89
CA HIS A 10 -4.49 5.28 8.71
C HIS A 10 -3.35 5.58 7.73
N ALA A 11 -2.91 4.56 6.99
CA ALA A 11 -1.78 4.66 6.08
C ALA A 11 -1.90 5.81 5.04
N GLU A 12 -3.10 6.06 4.53
CA GLU A 12 -3.39 7.16 3.59
C GLU A 12 -3.26 8.56 4.21
N HIS A 13 -3.43 8.69 5.52
CA HIS A 13 -3.21 9.95 6.24
C HIS A 13 -1.76 10.10 6.64
N GLN A 14 -1.18 9.07 7.24
CA GLN A 14 0.21 9.08 7.70
C GLN A 14 1.20 9.27 6.54
N PHE A 15 0.92 8.70 5.37
CA PHE A 15 1.79 8.75 4.19
C PHE A 15 1.17 9.52 3.03
N ALA A 16 0.30 10.49 3.33
CA ALA A 16 -0.42 11.30 2.34
C ALA A 16 0.53 11.99 1.34
N GLU A 17 1.62 12.57 1.84
CA GLU A 17 2.61 13.26 1.00
C GLU A 17 3.30 12.30 0.02
N GLU A 18 3.72 11.14 0.51
CA GLU A 18 4.36 10.14 -0.35
C GLU A 18 3.42 9.62 -1.44
N LEU A 19 2.15 9.34 -1.07
CA LEU A 19 1.12 8.92 -2.01
C LEU A 19 0.80 10.00 -3.05
N TYR A 20 0.80 11.27 -2.63
CA TYR A 20 0.57 12.41 -3.51
C TYR A 20 1.70 12.62 -4.51
N GLU A 21 2.96 12.60 -4.06
CA GLU A 21 4.13 12.74 -4.94
C GLU A 21 4.28 11.54 -5.89
N LEU A 22 4.01 10.33 -5.41
CA LEU A 22 3.91 9.15 -6.27
C LEU A 22 2.81 9.29 -7.33
N GLY A 23 1.63 9.76 -6.94
CA GLY A 23 0.51 9.97 -7.85
C GLY A 23 0.81 10.98 -8.97
N LYS A 24 1.63 12.00 -8.68
CA LYS A 24 2.14 12.95 -9.69
C LYS A 24 3.16 12.33 -10.63
N ALA A 25 4.10 11.56 -10.08
CA ALA A 25 5.16 10.92 -10.85
C ALA A 25 4.64 9.74 -11.68
N ASP A 26 3.54 9.10 -11.26
CA ASP A 26 2.98 7.91 -11.89
C ASP A 26 2.25 8.20 -13.21
N LYS A 27 2.97 8.02 -14.32
CA LYS A 27 2.46 8.15 -15.69
C LYS A 27 2.04 6.83 -16.33
N ARG A 28 2.05 5.72 -15.58
CA ARG A 28 1.81 4.37 -16.13
C ARG A 28 0.32 4.02 -16.13
N GLN A 29 -0.03 2.99 -16.91
CA GLN A 29 -1.40 2.49 -16.94
C GLN A 29 -1.83 1.95 -15.58
N ARG A 30 -3.06 2.28 -15.19
CA ARG A 30 -3.69 1.86 -13.93
C ARG A 30 -4.84 0.91 -14.23
N PRO A 31 -4.99 -0.20 -13.47
CA PRO A 31 -6.21 -0.99 -13.48
C PRO A 31 -7.42 -0.14 -13.10
N THR A 32 -8.62 -0.61 -13.45
CA THR A 32 -9.87 0.07 -13.11
C THR A 32 -9.97 0.31 -11.61
N ASN A 33 -10.38 1.52 -11.21
CA ASN A 33 -10.53 1.97 -9.81
C ASN A 33 -9.23 2.12 -9.00
N TRP A 34 -8.05 1.87 -9.58
CA TRP A 34 -6.78 2.07 -8.88
C TRP A 34 -6.34 3.54 -8.93
N LYS A 35 -5.85 4.05 -7.81
CA LYS A 35 -5.27 5.39 -7.68
C LYS A 35 -3.84 5.45 -8.19
N LEU A 36 -3.07 4.40 -7.94
CA LEU A 36 -1.68 4.23 -8.39
C LEU A 36 -1.55 3.06 -9.37
N SER A 37 -0.57 3.10 -10.26
CA SER A 37 -0.21 1.95 -11.09
C SER A 37 0.48 0.86 -10.26
N PRO A 38 0.49 -0.41 -10.72
CA PRO A 38 1.20 -1.51 -10.05
C PRO A 38 2.65 -1.18 -9.67
N TRP A 39 3.34 -0.41 -10.51
CA TRP A 39 4.72 0.01 -10.25
C TRP A 39 4.80 1.09 -9.18
N ALA A 40 3.91 2.09 -9.22
CA ALA A 40 3.86 3.12 -8.18
C ALA A 40 3.45 2.52 -6.82
N THR A 41 2.52 1.56 -6.80
CA THR A 41 2.19 0.77 -5.60
C THR A 41 3.40 -0.01 -5.08
N ALA A 42 4.20 -0.62 -5.97
CA ALA A 42 5.41 -1.32 -5.56
C ALA A 42 6.46 -0.36 -4.97
N THR A 43 6.68 0.80 -5.59
CA THR A 43 7.57 1.85 -5.06
C THR A 43 7.09 2.36 -3.72
N TYR A 44 5.78 2.59 -3.54
CA TYR A 44 5.20 2.99 -2.25
C TYR A 44 5.55 2.01 -1.12
N ILE A 45 5.41 0.71 -1.37
CA ILE A 45 5.60 -0.33 -0.35
C ILE A 45 7.08 -0.61 -0.10
N LEU A 46 7.87 -0.71 -1.16
CA LEU A 46 9.26 -1.16 -1.10
C LEU A 46 10.25 -0.02 -0.95
N GLY A 47 9.78 1.22 -1.03
CA GLY A 47 10.61 2.42 -1.06
C GLY A 47 11.35 2.60 -2.38
N GLY A 48 11.90 3.80 -2.55
CA GLY A 48 12.67 4.19 -3.72
C GLY A 48 12.77 5.70 -3.84
N GLU A 49 13.51 6.15 -4.85
CA GLU A 49 13.62 7.57 -5.18
C GLU A 49 12.87 7.84 -6.49
N LEU A 50 12.08 8.91 -6.51
CA LEU A 50 11.35 9.35 -7.68
C LEU A 50 12.24 10.22 -8.58
N GLU A 51 11.87 10.38 -9.85
CA GLU A 51 12.63 11.20 -10.81
C GLU A 51 12.76 12.67 -10.39
N ASN A 52 11.86 13.16 -9.56
CA ASN A 52 11.90 14.51 -8.99
C ASN A 52 12.79 14.63 -7.74
N GLY A 53 13.50 13.57 -7.34
CA GLY A 53 14.36 13.52 -6.15
C GLY A 53 13.62 13.25 -4.84
N PHE A 54 12.30 13.04 -4.87
CA PHE A 54 11.53 12.70 -3.68
C PHE A 54 11.81 11.26 -3.23
N THR A 55 12.12 11.06 -1.95
CA THR A 55 12.40 9.75 -1.38
C THR A 55 11.16 9.15 -0.72
N VAL A 56 10.75 7.98 -1.21
CA VAL A 56 9.67 7.17 -0.65
C VAL A 56 10.26 6.20 0.36
N THR A 57 9.77 6.27 1.59
CA THR A 57 10.28 5.39 2.67
C THR A 57 9.77 3.96 2.49
N PRO A 58 10.59 2.92 2.73
CA PRO A 58 10.12 1.54 2.64
C PRO A 58 9.18 1.19 3.79
N LYS A 59 7.98 0.67 3.49
CA LYS A 59 7.00 0.17 4.47
C LYS A 59 7.16 -1.31 4.71
N TYR A 60 7.74 -2.04 3.75
CA TYR A 60 8.00 -3.47 3.87
C TYR A 60 9.49 -3.76 3.68
N ILE A 61 10.09 -4.34 4.71
CA ILE A 61 11.46 -4.86 4.65
C ILE A 61 11.36 -6.38 4.61
N GLY A 62 11.60 -6.96 3.44
CA GLY A 62 11.48 -8.40 3.22
C GLY A 62 11.66 -8.78 1.76
N GLN A 63 11.07 -9.90 1.35
CA GLN A 63 11.18 -10.39 -0.02
C GLN A 63 10.34 -9.53 -0.98
N ARG A 64 11.01 -8.66 -1.75
CA ARG A 64 10.40 -7.85 -2.83
C ARG A 64 9.43 -8.66 -3.70
N ARG A 65 9.81 -9.89 -4.05
CA ARG A 65 9.03 -10.76 -4.91
C ARG A 65 7.61 -11.04 -4.38
N LEU A 66 7.43 -11.10 -3.05
CA LEU A 66 6.12 -11.33 -2.44
C LEU A 66 5.17 -10.15 -2.70
N ILE A 67 5.68 -8.92 -2.57
CA ILE A 67 4.91 -7.71 -2.83
C ILE A 67 4.54 -7.60 -4.31
N GLU A 68 5.47 -7.93 -5.21
CA GLU A 68 5.19 -7.94 -6.65
C GLU A 68 4.10 -8.96 -7.03
N ILE A 69 4.14 -10.16 -6.45
CA ILE A 69 3.11 -11.19 -6.68
C ILE A 69 1.75 -10.73 -6.13
N ALA A 70 1.72 -10.12 -4.94
CA ALA A 70 0.51 -9.57 -4.35
C ALA A 70 -0.14 -8.50 -5.26
N ILE A 71 0.66 -7.54 -5.72
CA ILE A 71 0.20 -6.48 -6.62
C ILE A 71 -0.29 -7.05 -7.95
N ALA A 72 0.47 -7.96 -8.56
CA ALA A 72 0.08 -8.59 -9.82
C ALA A 72 -1.23 -9.38 -9.69
N THR A 73 -1.44 -10.05 -8.56
CA THR A 73 -2.69 -10.77 -8.27
C THR A 73 -3.88 -9.80 -8.23
N LEU A 74 -3.77 -8.74 -7.43
CA LEU A 74 -4.82 -7.72 -7.29
C LEU A 74 -5.09 -6.98 -8.60
N ALA A 75 -4.08 -6.74 -9.43
CA ALA A 75 -4.23 -6.08 -10.73
C ALA A 75 -5.03 -6.92 -11.75
N THR A 76 -5.22 -8.23 -11.49
CA THR A 76 -5.98 -9.16 -12.36
C THR A 76 -7.40 -9.43 -11.86
N ASP A 77 -7.97 -8.51 -11.05
CA ASP A 77 -9.33 -8.61 -10.50
C ASP A 77 -9.55 -9.82 -9.57
N ARG A 78 -8.47 -10.31 -8.94
CA ARG A 78 -8.49 -11.42 -7.98
C ARG A 78 -8.31 -10.91 -6.56
N ALA A 79 -8.89 -11.62 -5.61
CA ALA A 79 -8.65 -11.40 -4.18
C ALA A 79 -7.25 -11.91 -3.76
N LEU A 80 -6.70 -11.27 -2.73
CA LEU A 80 -5.43 -11.65 -2.09
C LEU A 80 -5.69 -12.11 -0.65
N LEU A 81 -5.19 -13.29 -0.29
CA LEU A 81 -5.18 -13.78 1.09
C LEU A 81 -3.75 -13.88 1.60
N LEU A 82 -3.43 -13.12 2.65
CA LEU A 82 -2.13 -13.17 3.32
C LEU A 82 -2.21 -14.13 4.52
N LEU A 83 -1.50 -15.27 4.43
CA LEU A 83 -1.41 -16.27 5.50
C LEU A 83 0.01 -16.36 6.05
N GLY A 84 0.14 -16.62 7.35
CA GLY A 84 1.43 -16.81 7.99
C GLY A 84 1.38 -16.62 9.51
N VAL A 85 2.48 -16.98 10.19
CA VAL A 85 2.61 -16.87 11.65
C VAL A 85 2.40 -15.43 12.16
N PRO A 86 1.97 -15.22 13.41
CA PRO A 86 1.88 -13.88 14.01
C PRO A 86 3.20 -13.10 13.88
N GLY A 87 3.13 -11.77 13.68
CA GLY A 87 4.32 -10.92 13.56
C GLY A 87 4.94 -10.79 12.16
N THR A 88 4.34 -11.40 11.12
CA THR A 88 4.84 -11.36 9.72
C THR A 88 4.36 -10.17 8.90
N ALA A 89 4.01 -9.05 9.54
CA ALA A 89 3.54 -7.81 8.90
C ALA A 89 2.30 -7.94 7.97
N LYS A 90 1.51 -9.03 8.06
CA LYS A 90 0.33 -9.25 7.19
C LYS A 90 -0.65 -8.08 7.20
N SER A 91 -1.08 -7.64 8.38
CA SER A 91 -2.02 -6.52 8.52
C SER A 91 -1.42 -5.20 8.01
N TRP A 92 -0.14 -4.96 8.28
CA TRP A 92 0.58 -3.78 7.81
C TRP A 92 0.67 -3.73 6.28
N VAL A 93 1.10 -4.82 5.64
CA VAL A 93 1.17 -4.92 4.18
C VAL A 93 -0.20 -4.79 3.53
N SER A 94 -1.22 -5.43 4.12
CA SER A 94 -2.60 -5.31 3.68
C SER A 94 -3.07 -3.86 3.68
N GLU A 95 -2.80 -3.12 4.76
CA GLU A 95 -3.21 -1.72 4.94
C GLU A 95 -2.54 -0.80 3.93
N HIS A 96 -1.24 -0.96 3.73
CA HIS A 96 -0.50 -0.19 2.74
C HIS A 96 -0.90 -0.52 1.30
N LEU A 97 -1.24 -1.78 0.99
CA LEU A 97 -1.79 -2.15 -0.32
C LEU A 97 -3.13 -1.46 -0.55
N ALA A 98 -4.04 -1.49 0.43
CA ALA A 98 -5.35 -0.84 0.31
C ALA A 98 -5.23 0.69 0.18
N ALA A 99 -4.37 1.33 0.98
CA ALA A 99 -4.09 2.76 0.87
C ALA A 99 -3.50 3.13 -0.49
N ALA A 100 -2.54 2.36 -1.01
CA ALA A 100 -1.92 2.66 -2.31
C ALA A 100 -2.87 2.42 -3.49
N ILE A 101 -3.72 1.40 -3.42
CA ILE A 101 -4.62 1.00 -4.51
C ILE A 101 -5.87 1.88 -4.52
N SER A 102 -6.53 2.04 -3.38
CA SER A 102 -7.85 2.68 -3.29
C SER A 102 -7.82 4.06 -2.65
N ASN A 103 -6.72 4.44 -1.98
CA ASN A 103 -6.65 5.59 -1.08
C ASN A 103 -7.68 5.50 0.06
N ASP A 104 -7.96 4.28 0.49
CA ASP A 104 -8.84 3.94 1.59
C ASP A 104 -8.36 2.61 2.20
N SER A 105 -7.73 2.68 3.37
CA SER A 105 -7.23 1.48 4.06
C SER A 105 -8.31 0.71 4.81
N THR A 106 -9.53 1.24 4.88
CA THR A 106 -10.67 0.58 5.54
C THR A 106 -11.31 -0.51 4.67
N MET A 107 -10.96 -0.58 3.37
CA MET A 107 -11.44 -1.59 2.42
C MET A 107 -10.85 -3.00 2.64
N LEU A 108 -10.36 -3.28 3.84
CA LEU A 108 -9.79 -4.57 4.21
C LEU A 108 -10.80 -5.42 4.96
N VAL A 109 -10.91 -6.68 4.55
CA VAL A 109 -11.64 -7.70 5.30
C VAL A 109 -10.64 -8.53 6.09
N GLN A 110 -10.70 -8.44 7.42
CA GLN A 110 -9.89 -9.29 8.29
C GLN A 110 -10.71 -10.50 8.73
N GLY A 111 -10.27 -11.70 8.32
CA GLY A 111 -10.78 -12.94 8.89
C GLY A 111 -10.20 -13.14 10.29
N THR A 112 -11.05 -13.18 11.31
CA THR A 112 -10.67 -13.67 12.65
C THR A 112 -10.81 -15.19 12.65
N ALA A 113 -9.83 -15.88 13.24
CA ALA A 113 -9.95 -17.30 13.55
C ALA A 113 -10.93 -17.53 14.71
#